data_AF-A0A8S0V281-F1
#
_entry.id   AF-A0A8S0V281-F1
#
_cell.length_a   1.000
_cell.length_b   1.000
_cell.length_c   1.000
_cell.angle_alpha   90.00
_cell.angle_beta   90.00
_cell.angle_gamma   90.00
#
_symmetry.space_group_name_H-M   'P 1'
#
loop_
_entity.id
_entity.type
_entity.pdbx_description
1 polymer ?
#
loop_
_entity_poly.entity_id
_entity_poly.type
_entity_poly.pdbx_seq_one_letter_code
_entity_poly.pdbx_strand_id
1 'polypeptide(L)'
;MDMLPDFMKICYEALPDTMNEMGYWIEKKHGHNPTKTLRTLWATLCNAFLVEAEWFASGDLPTADKYLENGKLSSRVRLALVHSSLLGIGQTTQNAIHLNDTSRLISSVGTILCLWDDLGSAKR
;
A
#
# COMPACT_ATOMS: atom_id res chain seq x y z
N MET A 1 -15.17 -4.81 -17.04
CA MET A 1 -16.01 -5.40 -15.98
C MET A 1 -16.52 -6.78 -16.36
N ASP A 2 -16.97 -6.97 -17.60
CA ASP A 2 -17.58 -8.24 -18.03
C ASP A 2 -16.64 -9.46 -18.02
N MET A 3 -15.33 -9.22 -18.01
CA MET A 3 -14.29 -10.27 -17.97
C MET A 3 -13.87 -10.69 -16.55
N LEU A 4 -14.37 -10.03 -15.50
CA LEU A 4 -14.02 -10.36 -14.12
C LEU A 4 -15.02 -11.35 -13.52
N PRO A 5 -14.59 -12.25 -12.62
CA PRO A 5 -15.51 -13.02 -11.78
C PRO A 5 -16.40 -12.10 -10.95
N ASP A 6 -17.65 -12.50 -10.70
CA ASP A 6 -18.64 -11.65 -10.00
C ASP A 6 -18.17 -11.18 -8.62
N PHE A 7 -17.45 -12.02 -7.87
CA PHE A 7 -16.92 -11.65 -6.56
C PHE A 7 -15.84 -10.56 -6.63
N MET A 8 -15.10 -10.44 -7.75
CA MET A 8 -14.09 -9.41 -7.94
C MET A 8 -14.69 -8.09 -8.42
N LYS A 9 -15.81 -8.12 -9.14
CA LYS A 9 -16.49 -6.92 -9.65
C LYS A 9 -16.82 -5.95 -8.53
N ILE A 10 -17.38 -6.46 -7.43
CA ILE A 10 -17.76 -5.65 -6.25
C ILE A 10 -16.53 -4.93 -5.69
N CYS A 11 -15.42 -5.65 -5.48
CA CYS A 11 -14.19 -5.06 -4.96
C CYS A 11 -13.59 -4.03 -5.94
N TYR A 12 -13.63 -4.32 -7.24
CA TYR A 12 -13.09 -3.45 -8.28
C TYR A 12 -13.88 -2.13 -8.41
N GLU A 13 -15.20 -2.17 -8.24
CA GLU A 13 -16.07 -0.98 -8.22
C GLU A 13 -15.91 -0.16 -6.94
N ALA A 14 -15.91 -0.83 -5.79
CA ALA A 14 -15.85 -0.16 -4.49
C ALA A 14 -14.53 0.59 -4.28
N LEU A 15 -13.42 0.12 -4.85
CA LEU A 15 -12.09 0.66 -4.59
C LEU A 15 -11.92 2.10 -5.13
N PRO A 16 -12.20 2.41 -6.42
CA PRO A 16 -12.22 3.78 -6.94
C PRO A 16 -13.15 4.72 -6.18
N ASP A 17 -14.34 4.26 -5.82
CA ASP A 17 -15.33 5.07 -5.12
C ASP A 17 -14.84 5.44 -3.72
N THR A 18 -14.29 4.47 -2.99
CA THR A 18 -13.67 4.71 -1.68
C THR A 18 -12.52 5.73 -1.80
N MET A 19 -11.67 5.63 -2.83
CA MET A 19 -10.57 6.58 -3.04
C MET A 19 -11.06 7.99 -3.40
N ASN A 20 -12.16 8.09 -4.14
CA ASN A 20 -12.78 9.38 -4.46
C ASN A 20 -13.40 10.01 -3.21
N GLU A 21 -14.12 9.24 -2.40
CA GLU A 21 -14.69 9.69 -1.13
C GLU A 21 -13.60 10.20 -0.18
N MET A 22 -12.53 9.43 0.01
CA MET A 22 -11.39 9.87 0.82
C MET A 22 -10.79 11.16 0.29
N GLY A 23 -10.58 11.25 -1.03
CA GLY A 23 -10.04 12.44 -1.67
C GLY A 23 -10.90 13.68 -1.43
N TYR A 24 -12.23 13.53 -1.55
CA TYR A 24 -13.20 14.59 -1.27
C TYR A 24 -13.13 15.06 0.19
N TRP A 25 -13.10 14.16 1.17
CA TRP A 25 -13.01 14.52 2.58
C TRP A 25 -11.70 15.23 2.92
N ILE A 26 -10.59 14.79 2.33
CA ILE A 26 -9.28 15.39 2.55
C ILE A 26 -9.21 16.77 1.90
N GLU A 27 -9.72 16.92 0.67
CA GLU A 27 -9.80 18.20 -0.02
C GLU A 27 -10.64 19.21 0.79
N LYS A 28 -11.79 18.77 1.31
CA LYS A 28 -12.65 19.60 2.17
C LYS A 28 -11.96 20.05 3.46
N LYS A 29 -11.09 19.22 4.05
CA LYS A 29 -10.42 19.51 5.33
C LYS A 29 -9.10 20.26 5.17
N HIS A 30 -8.34 19.95 4.12
CA HIS A 30 -6.94 20.35 3.96
C HIS A 30 -6.67 21.13 2.66
N GLY A 31 -7.68 21.36 1.81
CA GLY A 31 -7.58 22.19 0.61
C GLY A 31 -6.82 21.56 -0.56
N HIS A 32 -6.48 20.26 -0.49
CA HIS A 32 -5.80 19.54 -1.57
C HIS A 32 -6.41 18.17 -1.80
N ASN A 33 -6.54 17.76 -3.06
CA ASN A 33 -7.13 16.47 -3.43
C ASN A 33 -6.04 15.40 -3.69
N PRO A 34 -5.92 14.36 -2.83
CA PRO A 34 -4.92 13.31 -2.97
C PRO A 34 -5.36 12.11 -3.81
N THR A 35 -6.53 12.13 -4.47
CA THR A 35 -7.11 10.94 -5.15
C THR A 35 -6.15 10.32 -6.16
N LYS A 36 -5.38 11.12 -6.90
CA LYS A 36 -4.37 10.60 -7.84
C LYS A 36 -3.29 9.79 -7.11
N THR A 37 -2.78 10.31 -6.00
CA THR A 37 -1.77 9.63 -5.16
C THR A 37 -2.33 8.35 -4.57
N LEU A 38 -3.56 8.38 -4.06
CA LEU A 38 -4.25 7.18 -3.54
C LEU A 38 -4.37 6.10 -4.62
N ARG A 39 -4.80 6.46 -5.83
CA ARG A 39 -4.91 5.53 -6.97
C ARG A 39 -3.56 4.89 -7.32
N THR A 40 -2.49 5.67 -7.38
CA THR A 40 -1.14 5.16 -7.65
C THR A 40 -0.67 4.19 -6.55
N LEU A 41 -0.93 4.49 -5.28
CA LEU A 41 -0.55 3.64 -4.15
C LEU A 41 -1.29 2.30 -4.18
N TRP A 42 -2.60 2.32 -4.42
CA TRP A 42 -3.41 1.11 -4.54
C TRP A 42 -2.98 0.26 -5.74
N ALA A 43 -2.75 0.88 -6.90
CA ALA A 43 -2.25 0.17 -8.08
C ALA A 43 -0.88 -0.49 -7.81
N THR A 44 0.02 0.21 -7.12
CA THR A 44 1.33 -0.32 -6.74
C THR A 44 1.19 -1.53 -5.81
N LEU A 45 0.28 -1.47 -4.84
CA LEU A 45 0.00 -2.57 -3.92
C LEU A 45 -0.60 -3.78 -4.65
N CYS A 46 -1.58 -3.57 -5.52
CA CYS A 46 -2.18 -4.64 -6.32
C CYS A 46 -1.16 -5.32 -7.25
N ASN A 47 -0.26 -4.54 -7.86
CA ASN A 47 0.82 -5.09 -8.69
C ASN A 47 1.79 -5.95 -7.86
N ALA A 48 2.12 -5.54 -6.63
CA ALA A 48 2.96 -6.34 -5.75
C ALA A 48 2.31 -7.67 -5.36
N PHE A 49 0.99 -7.68 -5.08
CA PHE A 49 0.26 -8.93 -4.86
C PHE A 49 0.19 -9.81 -6.11
N LEU A 50 0.10 -9.20 -7.30
CA LEU A 50 0.11 -9.96 -8.56
C LEU A 50 1.45 -10.68 -8.75
N VAL A 51 2.58 -10.01 -8.49
CA VAL A 51 3.91 -10.62 -8.56
C VAL A 51 4.04 -11.83 -7.63
N GLU A 52 3.54 -11.73 -6.39
CA GLU A 52 3.51 -12.86 -5.44
C GLU A 52 2.61 -14.00 -5.94
N ALA A 53 1.44 -13.66 -6.49
CA ALA A 53 0.52 -14.64 -7.06
C ALA A 53 1.13 -15.37 -8.27
N GLU A 54 1.88 -14.65 -9.11
CA GLU A 54 2.61 -15.23 -10.24
C GLU A 54 3.70 -16.20 -9.77
N TRP A 55 4.53 -15.82 -8.79
CA TRP A 55 5.53 -16.73 -8.20
C TRP A 55 4.88 -17.98 -7.62
N PHE A 56 3.76 -17.80 -6.90
CA PHE A 56 3.01 -18.93 -6.33
C PHE A 56 2.45 -19.85 -7.42
N ALA A 57 1.87 -19.29 -8.48
CA ALA A 57 1.26 -20.05 -9.56
C ALA A 57 2.29 -20.78 -10.45
N SER A 58 3.46 -20.20 -10.67
CA SER A 58 4.55 -20.83 -11.44
C SER A 58 5.39 -21.80 -10.62
N GLY A 59 5.34 -21.72 -9.29
CA GLY A 59 6.26 -22.42 -8.39
C GLY A 59 7.66 -21.80 -8.36
N ASP A 60 7.82 -20.58 -8.91
CA ASP A 60 9.09 -19.87 -8.87
C ASP A 60 9.41 -19.47 -7.42
N LEU A 61 10.60 -19.86 -6.96
CA LEU A 61 11.11 -19.44 -5.67
C LEU A 61 12.06 -18.25 -5.85
N PRO A 62 11.63 -17.01 -5.55
CA PRO A 62 12.52 -15.85 -5.61
C PRO A 62 13.63 -15.95 -4.57
N THR A 63 14.74 -15.25 -4.80
CA THR A 63 15.72 -15.02 -3.75
C THR A 63 15.12 -14.17 -2.63
N ALA A 64 15.66 -14.29 -1.41
CA ALA A 64 15.18 -13.51 -0.26
C ALA A 64 15.17 -11.99 -0.56
N ASP A 65 16.20 -11.48 -1.23
CA ASP A 65 16.26 -10.06 -1.61
C ASP A 65 15.15 -9.67 -2.58
N LYS A 66 14.90 -10.48 -3.61
CA LYS A 66 13.85 -10.23 -4.62
C LYS A 66 12.47 -10.31 -3.98
N TYR A 67 12.25 -11.28 -3.10
CA TYR A 67 11.03 -11.41 -2.31
C TYR A 67 10.85 -10.17 -1.44
N LEU A 68 11.87 -9.74 -0.70
CA LEU A 68 11.76 -8.63 0.24
C LEU A 68 11.53 -7.28 -0.46
N GLU A 69 12.12 -7.04 -1.64
CA GLU A 69 11.82 -5.84 -2.43
C GLU A 69 10.33 -5.75 -2.80
N ASN A 70 9.71 -6.87 -3.18
CA ASN A 70 8.27 -6.92 -3.42
C ASN A 70 7.47 -6.87 -2.10
N GLY A 71 7.94 -7.57 -1.06
CA GLY A 71 7.39 -7.63 0.29
C GLY A 71 7.21 -6.25 0.92
N LYS A 72 8.18 -5.35 0.70
CA LYS A 72 8.05 -3.94 1.12
C LYS A 72 6.83 -3.27 0.48
N LEU A 73 6.49 -3.58 -0.77
CA LEU A 73 5.34 -3.03 -1.50
C LEU A 73 4.03 -3.69 -1.06
N SER A 74 4.03 -5.01 -0.86
CA SER A 74 2.85 -5.79 -0.44
C SER A 74 2.51 -5.66 1.05
N SER A 75 3.46 -5.22 1.90
CA SER A 75 3.29 -5.03 3.36
C SER A 75 2.21 -4.02 3.80
N ARG A 76 1.57 -3.29 2.88
CA ARG A 76 0.53 -2.26 3.12
C ARG A 76 0.97 -1.06 3.98
N VAL A 77 2.23 -1.04 4.47
CA VAL A 77 2.79 0.01 5.34
C VAL A 77 2.71 1.39 4.69
N ARG A 78 3.09 1.50 3.41
CA ARG A 78 2.99 2.74 2.63
C ARG A 78 1.56 3.28 2.61
N LEU A 79 0.60 2.39 2.40
CA LEU A 79 -0.81 2.75 2.35
C LEU A 79 -1.27 3.28 3.70
N ALA A 80 -0.95 2.57 4.79
CA ALA A 80 -1.31 2.97 6.15
C ALA A 80 -0.71 4.33 6.55
N LEU A 81 0.58 4.57 6.24
CA LEU A 81 1.27 5.82 6.55
C LEU A 81 0.71 7.01 5.76
N VAL A 82 0.38 6.82 4.49
CA VAL A 82 -0.25 7.87 3.69
C VAL A 82 -1.64 8.17 4.25
N HIS A 83 -2.45 7.16 4.57
CA HIS A 83 -3.77 7.38 5.18
C HIS A 83 -3.68 8.09 6.52
N SER A 84 -2.75 7.71 7.41
CA SER A 84 -2.60 8.37 8.72
C SER A 84 -2.15 9.83 8.58
N SER A 85 -1.23 10.13 7.65
CA SER A 85 -0.80 11.50 7.38
C SER A 85 -1.94 12.39 6.86
N LEU A 86 -2.79 11.84 5.99
CA LEU A 86 -3.94 12.53 5.41
C LEU A 86 -5.07 12.76 6.43
N LEU A 87 -5.16 11.91 7.46
CA LEU A 87 -6.08 12.10 8.58
C LEU A 87 -5.57 13.16 9.59
N GLY A 88 -4.32 13.62 9.44
CA GLY A 88 -3.67 14.58 10.33
C GLY A 88 -3.02 13.93 11.55
N ILE A 89 -2.87 12.60 11.57
CA ILE A 89 -2.19 11.88 12.65
C ILE A 89 -0.68 12.11 12.47
N GLY A 90 -0.05 12.79 13.44
CA GLY A 90 1.38 13.08 13.42
C GLY A 90 1.77 14.44 12.84
N GLN A 91 0.82 15.35 12.57
CA GLN A 91 1.14 16.75 12.28
C GLN A 91 1.53 17.48 13.58
N THR A 92 2.80 17.37 13.98
CA THR A 92 3.41 18.33 14.92
C THR A 92 3.90 19.53 14.14
N THR A 93 3.48 20.72 14.58
CA THR A 93 3.60 22.03 13.93
C THR A 93 5.03 22.55 13.67
N GLN A 94 6.09 21.72 13.71
CA GLN A 94 7.45 22.29 13.71
C GLN A 94 8.61 21.53 13.05
N ASN A 95 8.46 20.29 12.57
CA ASN A 95 9.61 19.60 11.96
C ASN A 95 9.25 19.03 10.59
N ALA A 96 9.64 19.76 9.54
CA ALA A 96 9.57 19.28 8.17
C ALA A 96 10.50 18.06 8.01
N ILE A 97 9.95 16.87 8.16
CA ILE A 97 10.65 15.62 7.84
C ILE A 97 10.98 15.67 6.34
N HIS A 98 12.27 15.61 6.01
CA HIS A 98 12.76 15.67 4.65
C HIS A 98 12.23 14.46 3.86
N LEU A 99 11.64 14.68 2.68
CA LEU A 99 11.00 13.63 1.86
C LEU A 99 11.89 12.40 1.58
N ASN A 100 13.23 12.60 1.56
CA ASN A 100 14.19 11.52 1.36
C ASN A 100 14.35 10.60 2.60
N ASP A 101 14.24 11.16 3.81
CA ASP A 101 14.27 10.39 5.06
C ASP A 101 13.00 9.57 5.24
N THR A 102 11.88 10.09 4.73
CA THR A 102 10.59 9.39 4.71
C THR A 102 10.65 8.12 3.85
N SER A 103 11.35 8.13 2.72
CA SER A 103 11.48 6.96 1.84
C SER A 103 12.26 5.81 2.50
N ARG A 104 13.40 6.12 3.13
CA ARG A 104 14.20 5.12 3.87
C ARG A 104 13.44 4.59 5.07
N LEU A 105 12.77 5.46 5.82
CA LEU A 105 11.95 5.06 6.96
C LEU A 105 10.82 4.12 6.53
N ILE A 106 10.06 4.50 5.49
CA ILE A 106 8.99 3.67 4.92
C ILE A 106 9.52 2.31 4.47
N SER A 107 10.68 2.28 3.81
CA SER A 107 11.32 1.04 3.36
C SER A 107 11.72 0.14 4.52
N SER A 108 12.34 0.70 5.56
CA SER A 108 12.71 -0.04 6.78
C SER A 108 11.49 -0.56 7.52
N VAL A 109 10.46 0.25 7.71
CA VAL A 109 9.21 -0.18 8.37
C VAL A 109 8.50 -1.25 7.53
N GLY A 110 8.46 -1.10 6.21
CA GLY A 110 7.93 -2.11 5.29
C GLY A 110 8.66 -3.45 5.41
N THR A 111 9.99 -3.41 5.51
CA THR A 111 10.84 -4.58 5.73
C THR A 111 10.51 -5.28 7.05
N ILE A 112 10.47 -4.51 8.15
CA ILE A 112 10.21 -5.05 9.49
C ILE A 112 8.82 -5.69 9.55
N LEU A 113 7.79 -5.03 9.04
CA LEU A 113 6.43 -5.58 9.05
C LEU A 113 6.30 -6.83 8.18
N CYS A 114 6.91 -6.84 6.99
CA CYS A 114 6.94 -8.03 6.13
C CYS A 114 7.54 -9.22 6.89
N LEU A 115 8.75 -9.06 7.44
CA LEU A 115 9.43 -10.13 8.16
C LEU A 115 8.69 -10.57 9.42
N TRP A 116 8.03 -9.64 10.12
CA TRP A 116 7.23 -9.95 11.30
C TRP A 116 5.98 -10.78 10.94
N ASP A 117 5.26 -10.39 9.89
CA ASP A 117 4.09 -11.11 9.40
C ASP A 117 4.47 -12.52 8.90
N ASP A 118 5.56 -12.62 8.15
CA ASP A 118 6.12 -13.89 7.65
C ASP A 118 6.51 -14.81 8.81
N LEU A 119 7.17 -14.29 9.85
CA LEU A 119 7.53 -15.08 11.03
C LEU A 119 6.31 -15.63 11.76
N GLY A 120 5.21 -14.86 11.80
CA GLY A 120 3.94 -15.28 12.41
C GLY A 120 3.21 -16.34 11.58
N SER A 121 3.29 -16.27 10.26
CA SER A 121 2.58 -17.15 9.34
C SER A 121 3.35 -18.42 8.98
N ALA A 122 4.68 -18.45 9.11
CA ALA A 122 5.55 -19.58 8.76
C ALA A 122 5.33 -20.88 9.56
N LYS A 123 4.52 -20.86 10.62
CA LYS A 123 4.23 -22.03 11.48
C LYS A 123 2.96 -22.80 11.08
N ARG A 124 2.31 -22.45 9.97
CA ARG A 124 1.10 -23.12 9.51
C ARG A 124 1.37 -24.21 8.49
#